data_AF-A0A952KGJ6-F1
#
_entry.id   AF-A0A952KGJ6-F1
#
_cell.length_a   1.000
_cell.length_b   1.000
_cell.length_c   1.000
_cell.angle_alpha   90.00
_cell.angle_beta   90.00
_cell.angle_gamma   90.00
#
_symmetry.space_group_name_H-M   'P 1'
#
loop_
_entity.id
_entity.type
_entity.pdbx_description
1 polymer ?
#
loop_
_entity_poly.entity_id
_entity_poly.type
_entity_poly.pdbx_seq_one_letter_code
_entity_poly.pdbx_strand_id
1 'polypeptide(L)'
;METPSPLRLNILRGGYLFMAAGLGAFMWPRLIADGPSLNLTQGLILSMLCGLGLVAVLGLRYPLRMLPLMLFEITWKTIWLVRIALPLWLGHRTDGCKISNYALNNL
;
A
#
# COMPACT_ATOMS: atom_id res chain seq x y z
N MET A 1 -8.27 -29.95 -22.17
CA MET A 1 -8.42 -28.76 -21.30
C MET A 1 -7.61 -29.06 -20.05
N GLU A 2 -6.38 -28.53 -19.93
CA GLU A 2 -5.61 -28.74 -18.70
C GLU A 2 -6.30 -27.96 -17.58
N THR A 3 -6.84 -28.68 -16.60
CA THR A 3 -7.44 -28.05 -15.43
C THR A 3 -6.32 -27.32 -14.68
N PRO A 4 -6.40 -25.98 -14.53
CA PRO A 4 -5.36 -25.25 -13.83
C PRO A 4 -5.23 -25.81 -12.41
N SER A 5 -4.00 -26.14 -12.01
CA SER A 5 -3.69 -26.78 -10.73
C SER A 5 -4.39 -26.06 -9.56
N PRO A 6 -5.01 -26.78 -8.61
CA PRO A 6 -5.77 -26.16 -7.51
C PRO A 6 -4.89 -25.27 -6.61
N LEU A 7 -3.58 -25.55 -6.56
CA LEU A 7 -2.60 -24.81 -5.76
C LEU A 7 -2.43 -23.35 -6.23
N ARG A 8 -2.34 -23.11 -7.54
CA ARG A 8 -2.25 -21.74 -8.11
C ARG A 8 -3.49 -20.91 -7.78
N LEU A 9 -4.67 -21.55 -7.82
CA LEU A 9 -5.94 -20.88 -7.52
C LEU A 9 -6.06 -20.51 -6.03
N ASN A 10 -5.57 -21.38 -5.13
CA ASN A 10 -5.58 -21.13 -3.69
C ASN A 10 -4.56 -20.07 -3.26
N ILE A 11 -3.36 -20.02 -3.85
CA ILE A 11 -2.38 -18.94 -3.59
C ILE A 11 -2.97 -17.59 -4.01
N LEU A 12 -3.63 -17.54 -5.17
CA LEU A 12 -4.28 -16.33 -5.65
C LEU A 12 -5.38 -15.87 -4.67
N ARG A 13 -6.26 -16.78 -4.23
CA ARG A 13 -7.28 -16.49 -3.21
C ARG A 13 -6.69 -16.04 -1.88
N GLY A 14 -5.61 -16.66 -1.43
CA GLY A 14 -4.90 -16.27 -0.20
C GLY A 14 -4.37 -14.84 -0.28
N GLY A 15 -3.77 -14.46 -1.42
CA GLY A 15 -3.34 -13.08 -1.67
C GLY A 15 -4.50 -12.08 -1.63
N TYR A 16 -5.63 -12.40 -2.26
CA TYR A 16 -6.84 -11.58 -2.18
C TYR A 16 -7.38 -11.46 -0.76
N LEU A 17 -7.38 -12.54 0.02
CA LEU A 17 -7.81 -12.55 1.42
C LEU A 17 -6.93 -11.64 2.28
N PHE A 18 -5.61 -11.78 2.16
CA PHE A 18 -4.65 -10.95 2.90
C PHE A 18 -4.85 -9.45 2.59
N MET A 19 -5.13 -9.14 1.33
CA MET A 19 -5.29 -7.77 0.85
C MET A 19 -6.63 -7.17 1.28
N ALA A 20 -7.73 -7.91 1.12
CA ALA A 20 -9.05 -7.51 1.59
C ALA A 20 -9.07 -7.35 3.12
N ALA A 21 -8.40 -8.24 3.85
CA ALA A 21 -8.25 -8.12 5.30
C ALA A 21 -7.36 -6.93 5.68
N GLY A 22 -6.24 -6.72 4.99
CA GLY A 22 -5.35 -5.58 5.22
C GLY A 22 -6.01 -4.22 4.96
N LEU A 23 -6.67 -4.07 3.81
CA LEU A 23 -7.40 -2.86 3.47
C LEU A 23 -8.62 -2.68 4.38
N GLY A 24 -9.43 -3.74 4.55
CA GLY A 24 -10.65 -3.70 5.36
C GLY A 24 -10.37 -3.43 6.83
N ALA A 25 -9.45 -4.18 7.46
CA ALA A 25 -9.22 -4.09 8.89
C ALA A 25 -8.35 -2.90 9.30
N PHE A 26 -7.48 -2.37 8.42
CA PHE A 26 -6.62 -1.24 8.77
C PHE A 26 -7.10 0.12 8.22
N MET A 27 -7.74 0.17 7.04
CA MET A 27 -8.18 1.46 6.47
C MET A 27 -9.55 1.91 7.00
N TRP A 28 -10.50 1.00 7.18
CA TRP A 28 -11.84 1.36 7.68
C TRP A 28 -11.84 1.99 9.07
N PRO A 29 -11.21 1.39 10.11
CA PRO A 29 -11.17 2.03 11.42
C PRO A 29 -10.41 3.35 11.38
N ARG A 30 -9.41 3.50 10.51
CA ARG A 30 -8.68 4.74 10.34
C ARG A 30 -9.54 5.83 9.68
N LEU A 31 -10.37 5.47 8.70
CA LEU A 31 -11.33 6.38 8.08
C LEU A 31 -12.43 6.82 9.06
N ILE A 32 -12.89 5.91 9.92
CA ILE A 32 -13.97 6.20 10.88
C ILE A 32 -13.45 6.94 12.11
N ALA A 33 -12.30 6.54 12.66
CA ALA A 33 -11.73 7.11 13.88
C ALA A 33 -11.05 8.46 13.63
N ASP A 34 -10.27 8.59 12.55
CA ASP A 34 -9.57 9.83 12.21
C ASP A 34 -10.36 10.72 11.23
N GLY A 35 -11.55 10.28 10.79
CA GLY A 35 -12.42 10.98 9.82
C GLY A 35 -12.49 12.51 9.98
N PRO A 36 -12.71 13.03 11.21
CA PRO A 36 -12.80 14.48 11.45
C PRO A 36 -11.45 15.23 11.42
N SER A 37 -10.32 14.54 11.60
CA SER A 37 -8.98 15.13 11.67
C SER A 37 -8.18 14.98 10.37
N LEU A 38 -8.70 14.22 9.39
CA LEU A 38 -8.06 14.02 8.10
C LEU A 38 -8.13 15.29 7.24
N ASN A 39 -6.99 15.68 6.69
CA ASN A 39 -6.94 16.71 5.65
C ASN A 39 -7.71 16.26 4.40
N LEU A 40 -8.22 17.20 3.61
CA LEU A 40 -9.04 16.92 2.41
C LEU A 40 -8.40 15.86 1.49
N THR A 41 -7.09 15.99 1.23
CA THR A 41 -6.32 15.06 0.39
C THR A 41 -6.16 13.69 1.03
N GLN A 42 -5.94 13.63 2.35
CA GLN A 42 -5.80 12.36 3.06
C GLN A 42 -7.13 11.61 3.11
N GLY A 43 -8.23 12.29 3.39
CA GLY A 43 -9.59 11.71 3.35
C GLY A 43 -9.95 11.18 1.96
N LEU A 44 -9.57 11.91 0.90
CA LEU A 44 -9.77 11.46 -0.48
C LEU A 44 -9.02 10.15 -0.78
N ILE A 45 -7.74 10.09 -0.42
CA ILE A 45 -6.92 8.89 -0.63
C ILE A 45 -7.47 7.71 0.20
N LEU A 46 -7.76 7.92 1.49
CA LEU A 46 -8.29 6.88 2.37
C LEU A 46 -9.64 6.33 1.88
N SER A 47 -10.56 7.19 1.46
CA SER A 47 -11.87 6.75 0.95
C SER A 47 -11.74 5.95 -0.35
N MET A 48 -10.83 6.36 -1.25
CA MET A 48 -10.51 5.58 -2.46
C MET A 48 -9.93 4.20 -2.12
N LEU A 49 -9.01 4.10 -1.16
CA LEU A 49 -8.44 2.82 -0.72
C LEU A 49 -9.48 1.93 0.00
N CYS A 50 -10.35 2.51 0.83
CA CYS A 50 -11.46 1.77 1.45
C CYS A 50 -12.41 1.18 0.41
N GLY A 51 -12.76 1.97 -0.63
CA GLY A 51 -13.56 1.51 -1.76
C GLY A 51 -12.87 0.38 -2.53
N LEU A 52 -11.55 0.51 -2.77
CA LEU A 52 -10.75 -0.56 -3.39
C LEU A 52 -10.77 -1.85 -2.55
N GLY A 53 -10.73 -1.73 -1.22
CA GLY A 53 -10.85 -2.84 -0.28
C GLY A 53 -12.19 -3.58 -0.39
N LEU A 54 -13.30 -2.85 -0.53
CA LEU A 54 -14.62 -3.45 -0.78
C LEU A 54 -14.65 -4.23 -2.10
N VAL A 55 -14.07 -3.67 -3.15
CA VAL A 55 -13.97 -4.33 -4.47
C VAL A 55 -13.05 -5.56 -4.39
N ALA A 56 -12.00 -5.53 -3.55
CA ALA A 56 -11.13 -6.68 -3.31
C ALA A 56 -11.87 -7.84 -2.63
N VAL A 57 -12.83 -7.57 -1.74
CA VAL A 57 -13.73 -8.60 -1.18
C VAL A 57 -14.56 -9.26 -2.29
N LEU A 58 -15.05 -8.49 -3.27
CA LEU A 58 -15.74 -9.03 -4.44
C LEU A 58 -14.81 -9.90 -5.31
N GLY A 59 -13.53 -9.51 -5.40
CA GLY A 59 -12.45 -10.26 -6.06
C GLY A 59 -12.17 -11.63 -5.46
N LEU A 60 -12.48 -11.84 -4.18
CA LEU A 60 -12.38 -13.15 -3.55
C LEU A 60 -13.30 -14.20 -4.21
N ARG A 61 -14.45 -13.76 -4.72
CA ARG A 61 -15.43 -14.62 -5.40
C ARG A 61 -15.07 -14.88 -6.86
N TYR A 62 -14.37 -13.96 -7.52
CA TYR A 62 -13.95 -14.06 -8.93
C TYR A 62 -12.44 -13.83 -9.13
N PRO A 63 -11.57 -14.65 -8.51
CA PRO A 63 -10.13 -14.39 -8.43
C PRO A 63 -9.44 -14.33 -9.81
N LEU A 64 -9.91 -15.13 -10.77
CA LEU A 64 -9.38 -15.15 -12.14
C LEU A 64 -9.80 -13.95 -13.00
N ARG A 65 -10.98 -13.37 -12.73
CA ARG A 65 -11.48 -12.22 -13.51
C ARG A 65 -10.94 -10.89 -13.01
N MET A 66 -10.48 -10.82 -11.76
CA MET A 66 -10.01 -9.58 -11.14
C MET A 66 -8.49 -9.46 -11.06
N LEU A 67 -7.73 -10.36 -11.71
CA LEU A 67 -6.27 -10.26 -11.88
C LEU A 67 -5.72 -8.82 -12.08
N PRO A 68 -6.36 -7.95 -12.91
CA PRO A 68 -5.94 -6.55 -13.05
C PRO A 68 -5.89 -5.76 -11.72
N LEU A 69 -6.84 -6.01 -10.80
CA LEU A 69 -6.89 -5.36 -9.48
C LEU A 69 -5.65 -5.70 -8.66
N MET A 70 -5.23 -6.96 -8.67
CA MET A 70 -4.05 -7.43 -7.93
C MET A 70 -2.75 -6.85 -8.51
N LEU A 71 -2.64 -6.77 -9.84
CA LEU A 71 -1.53 -6.11 -10.52
C LEU A 71 -1.47 -4.62 -10.18
N PHE A 72 -2.60 -3.93 -10.21
CA PHE A 72 -2.70 -2.53 -9.80
C PHE A 72 -2.19 -2.36 -8.37
N GLU A 73 -2.66 -3.22 -7.46
CA GLU A 73 -2.35 -3.16 -6.04
C GLU A 73 -0.84 -3.33 -5.75
N ILE A 74 -0.22 -4.32 -6.39
CA ILE A 74 1.24 -4.53 -6.33
C ILE A 74 1.98 -3.35 -6.95
N THR A 75 1.52 -2.83 -8.09
CA THR A 75 2.20 -1.74 -8.81
C THR A 75 2.23 -0.48 -7.96
N TRP A 76 1.09 -0.03 -7.42
CA TRP A 76 1.07 1.20 -6.62
C TRP A 76 1.84 1.06 -5.31
N LYS A 77 1.75 -0.11 -4.64
CA LYS A 77 2.54 -0.39 -3.43
C LYS A 77 4.03 -0.41 -3.73
N THR A 78 4.45 -0.97 -4.86
CA THR A 78 5.85 -0.98 -5.28
C THR A 78 6.35 0.44 -5.54
N ILE A 79 5.56 1.26 -6.25
CA ILE A 79 5.89 2.68 -6.47
C ILE A 79 6.04 3.41 -5.12
N TRP A 80 5.09 3.21 -4.20
CA TRP A 80 5.15 3.79 -2.86
C TRP A 80 6.38 3.31 -2.08
N LEU A 81 6.69 2.01 -2.12
CA LEU A 81 7.87 1.43 -1.47
C LEU A 81 9.16 2.05 -2.00
N VAL A 82 9.31 2.16 -3.33
CA VAL A 82 10.51 2.69 -3.96
C VAL A 82 10.65 4.20 -3.75
N ARG A 83 9.55 4.96 -3.77
CA ARG A 83 9.59 6.43 -3.71
C ARG A 83 9.49 7.01 -2.31
N ILE A 84 8.89 6.30 -1.35
CA ILE A 84 8.63 6.80 -0.01
C ILE A 84 9.34 5.94 1.04
N ALA A 85 9.09 4.64 1.06
CA ALA A 85 9.68 3.78 2.10
C ALA A 85 11.19 3.62 1.96
N LEU A 86 11.69 3.45 0.74
CA LEU A 86 13.11 3.28 0.44
C LEU A 86 13.94 4.52 0.86
N PRO A 87 13.59 5.76 0.45
CA PRO A 87 14.32 6.93 0.93
C PRO A 87 14.12 7.18 2.43
N LEU A 88 12.99 6.79 3.04
CA LEU A 88 12.85 6.86 4.49
C LEU A 88 13.84 5.92 5.18
N TRP A 89 13.93 4.66 4.72
CA TRP A 89 14.84 3.64 5.26
C TRP A 89 16.31 3.97 5.05
N LEU A 90 16.64 4.59 3.91
CA LEU A 90 17.99 5.08 3.59
C LEU A 90 18.30 6.43 4.27
N GLY A 91 17.31 7.30 4.45
CA GLY A 91 17.42 8.60 5.11
C GLY A 91 17.83 8.47 6.57
N HIS A 92 17.35 7.41 7.25
CA HIS A 92 17.85 7.01 8.58
C HIS A 92 19.35 6.64 8.60
N ARG A 93 20.02 6.51 7.44
CA ARG A 93 21.45 6.22 7.35
C ARG A 93 22.32 7.39 6.86
N THR A 94 21.73 8.51 6.47
CA THR A 94 22.50 9.66 5.90
C THR A 94 22.73 10.83 6.85
N ASP A 95 22.29 10.72 8.10
CA ASP A 95 22.50 11.77 9.11
C ASP A 95 23.92 11.75 9.74
N GLY A 96 24.85 10.99 9.17
CA GLY A 96 26.20 10.80 9.72
C GLY A 96 27.28 11.77 9.24
N CYS A 97 27.05 12.60 8.22
CA CYS A 97 28.08 13.54 7.77
C CYS A 97 27.51 14.73 6.99
N LYS A 98 26.84 15.64 7.70
CA LYS A 98 26.90 17.05 7.32
C LYS A 98 28.02 17.67 8.17
N ILE A 99 29.28 17.47 7.75
CA ILE A 99 30.38 18.26 8.31
C ILE A 99 30.09 19.73 8.00
N SER A 100 30.02 20.49 9.09
CA SER A 100 29.74 21.92 9.17
C SER A 100 30.58 22.73 8.19
N ASN A 101 29.95 23.29 7.16
CA ASN A 101 30.50 24.37 6.33
C ASN A 101 30.28 25.77 6.97
N TYR A 102 29.78 25.84 8.20
CA TYR A 102 29.57 27.11 8.91
C TYR A 102 30.81 27.60 9.66
N ALA A 103 31.87 26.78 9.76
CA ALA A 103 33.11 27.12 10.46
C ALA A 103 34.18 27.80 9.57
N LEU A 104 34.02 27.82 8.23
CA LEU A 104 35.02 28.34 7.30
C LEU A 104 34.69 29.72 6.69
N ASN A 105 33.52 30.30 7.00
CA ASN A 105 33.09 31.61 6.48
C ASN A 105 33.07 32.72 7.55
N ASN A 106 33.64 32.48 8.73
CA ASN A 106 33.71 33.46 9.82
C ASN A 106 35.13 33.57 10.45
N LEU A 107 36.16 33.30 9.66
CA LEU A 107 37.54 33.75 9.92
C LEU A 107 37.95 34.76 8.86
#